data_AF-A0A2X0R3C5-F1
#
_entry.id   AF-A0A2X0R3C5-F1
#
_cell.length_a   1.000
_cell.length_b   1.000
_cell.length_c   1.000
_cell.angle_alpha   90.00
_cell.angle_beta   90.00
_cell.angle_gamma   90.00
#
_symmetry.space_group_name_H-M   'P 1'
#
loop_
_entity.id
_entity.type
_entity.pdbx_description
1 polymer ?
#
loop_
_entity_poly.entity_id
_entity_poly.type
_entity_poly.pdbx_seq_one_letter_code
_entity_poly.pdbx_strand_id
1 'polypeptide(L)'
;MIETFLIELQLIRQRFGIYGFFNISSLSIVLLAIFLGIKLLLFSNSHYPELSLMVSLFLLIVGLCDIAPSTKKLFKKMSIIRAFFPSIKIYNIKKYFVYKKIILSLMLIIYGLMPLKWSIDNTKFFINLVSILLLLMLINSLFTIFFSKNIKDSVYFAMRILYGVILALNIRSILPFELNLILKSGNLYIIIFIFLILLTGNFILLKLETKV
;
A
#
# COMPACT_ATOMS: atom_id res chain seq x y z
N MET A 1 15.71 -14.40 -4.50
CA MET A 1 14.68 -13.37 -4.73
C MET A 1 14.40 -13.22 -6.22
N ILE A 2 15.44 -12.93 -7.04
CA ILE A 2 15.30 -12.84 -8.50
C ILE A 2 14.82 -14.16 -9.11
N GLU A 3 15.39 -15.30 -8.71
CA GLU A 3 14.94 -16.63 -9.16
C GLU A 3 13.46 -16.88 -8.84
N THR A 4 13.02 -16.56 -7.61
CA THR A 4 11.62 -16.70 -7.19
C THR A 4 10.69 -15.81 -7.99
N PHE A 5 11.12 -14.59 -8.31
CA PHE A 5 10.39 -13.66 -9.18
C PHE A 5 10.25 -14.22 -10.60
N LEU A 6 11.34 -14.70 -11.21
CA LEU A 6 11.33 -15.26 -12.56
C LEU A 6 10.41 -16.47 -12.65
N ILE A 7 10.42 -17.35 -11.64
CA ILE A 7 9.55 -18.53 -11.58
C ILE A 7 8.08 -18.12 -11.48
N GLU A 8 7.73 -17.16 -10.61
CA GLU A 8 6.34 -16.70 -10.52
C GLU A 8 5.90 -16.04 -11.85
N LEU A 9 6.78 -15.29 -12.50
CA LEU A 9 6.51 -14.68 -13.80
C LEU A 9 6.28 -15.75 -14.89
N GLN A 10 7.09 -16.82 -14.91
CA GLN A 10 6.89 -17.96 -15.80
C GLN A 10 5.56 -18.68 -15.54
N LEU A 11 5.21 -18.91 -14.26
CA LEU A 11 3.93 -19.54 -13.88
C LEU A 11 2.73 -18.69 -14.30
N ILE A 12 2.80 -17.36 -14.11
CA ILE A 12 1.77 -16.42 -14.56
C ILE A 12 1.66 -16.49 -16.09
N ARG A 13 2.81 -16.46 -16.78
CA ARG A 13 2.88 -16.53 -18.25
C ARG A 13 2.19 -17.78 -18.78
N GLN A 14 2.47 -18.94 -18.17
CA GLN A 14 1.85 -20.22 -18.53
C GLN A 14 0.35 -20.23 -18.23
N ARG A 15 -0.07 -19.67 -17.09
CA ARG A 15 -1.48 -19.66 -16.68
C ARG A 15 -2.39 -18.84 -17.59
N PHE A 16 -1.91 -17.69 -18.06
CA PHE A 16 -2.68 -16.79 -18.90
C PHE A 16 -2.42 -17.00 -20.40
N GLY A 17 -1.61 -17.99 -20.77
CA GLY A 17 -1.24 -18.25 -22.16
C GLY A 17 -0.57 -17.05 -22.84
N ILE A 18 0.14 -16.20 -22.08
CA ILE A 18 0.74 -14.97 -22.61
C ILE A 18 2.08 -15.34 -23.25
N TYR A 19 2.07 -15.66 -24.53
CA TYR A 19 3.29 -15.93 -25.29
C TYR A 19 3.68 -14.67 -26.10
N GLY A 20 4.92 -14.21 -25.91
CA GLY A 20 5.49 -13.08 -26.65
C GLY A 20 5.42 -11.73 -25.92
N PHE A 21 6.44 -10.89 -26.14
CA PHE A 21 6.58 -9.57 -25.54
C PHE A 21 5.40 -8.64 -25.88
N PHE A 22 4.82 -8.80 -27.08
CA PHE A 22 3.71 -7.98 -27.58
C PHE A 22 2.39 -8.22 -26.81
N ASN A 23 2.12 -9.46 -26.38
CA ASN A 23 0.94 -9.76 -25.58
C ASN A 23 1.07 -9.21 -24.15
N ILE A 24 2.29 -9.18 -23.61
CA ILE A 24 2.57 -8.58 -22.30
C ILE A 24 2.41 -7.06 -22.38
N SER A 25 2.95 -6.41 -23.41
CA SER A 25 2.87 -4.95 -23.57
C SER A 25 1.42 -4.50 -23.80
N SER A 26 0.67 -5.17 -24.66
CA SER A 26 -0.75 -4.86 -24.90
C SER A 26 -1.62 -5.04 -23.66
N LEU A 27 -1.47 -6.14 -22.91
CA LEU A 27 -2.18 -6.32 -21.63
C LEU A 27 -1.83 -5.22 -20.63
N SER A 28 -0.54 -4.84 -20.54
CA SER A 28 -0.09 -3.78 -19.65
C SER A 28 -0.70 -2.42 -20.03
N ILE A 29 -0.80 -2.12 -21.32
CA ILE A 29 -1.44 -0.90 -21.83
C ILE A 29 -2.93 -0.89 -21.49
N VAL A 30 -3.64 -1.99 -21.70
CA VAL A 30 -5.08 -2.10 -21.38
C VAL A 30 -5.30 -1.91 -19.89
N LEU A 31 -4.50 -2.55 -19.04
CA LEU A 31 -4.57 -2.36 -17.59
C LEU A 31 -4.30 -0.90 -17.21
N LEU A 32 -3.25 -0.27 -17.75
CA LEU A 32 -2.96 1.15 -17.51
C LEU A 32 -4.11 2.05 -17.94
N ALA A 33 -4.73 1.79 -19.09
CA ALA A 33 -5.88 2.55 -19.58
C ALA A 33 -7.09 2.41 -18.64
N ILE A 34 -7.39 1.19 -18.17
CA ILE A 34 -8.46 0.96 -17.19
C ILE A 34 -8.17 1.71 -15.89
N PHE A 35 -6.96 1.59 -15.35
CA PHE A 35 -6.57 2.29 -14.13
C PHE A 35 -6.68 3.81 -14.29
N LEU A 36 -6.17 4.37 -15.39
CA LEU A 36 -6.26 5.79 -15.69
C LEU A 36 -7.72 6.24 -15.85
N GLY A 37 -8.55 5.45 -16.53
CA GLY A 37 -9.97 5.71 -16.68
C GLY A 37 -10.69 5.78 -15.33
N ILE A 38 -10.46 4.81 -14.44
CA ILE A 38 -11.01 4.81 -13.07
C ILE A 38 -10.55 6.08 -12.32
N LYS A 39 -9.26 6.43 -12.43
CA LYS A 39 -8.72 7.60 -11.76
C LYS A 39 -9.34 8.91 -12.27
N LEU A 40 -9.53 9.03 -13.58
CA LEU A 40 -10.21 10.17 -14.19
C LEU A 40 -11.67 10.25 -13.74
N LEU A 41 -12.39 9.13 -13.68
CA LEU A 41 -13.76 9.09 -13.19
C LEU A 41 -13.86 9.55 -11.73
N LEU A 42 -12.94 9.09 -10.88
CA LEU A 42 -12.93 9.44 -9.46
C LEU A 42 -12.60 10.91 -9.20
N PHE A 43 -11.63 11.49 -9.92
CA PHE A 43 -11.06 12.81 -9.60
C PHE A 43 -11.36 13.91 -10.64
N SER A 44 -12.19 13.64 -11.65
CA SER A 44 -12.61 14.63 -12.67
C SER A 44 -13.40 15.78 -12.06
N ASN A 45 -14.24 15.49 -11.05
CA ASN A 45 -14.95 16.50 -10.28
C ASN A 45 -13.98 17.11 -9.25
N SER A 46 -13.88 18.44 -9.23
CA SER A 46 -12.79 19.23 -8.64
C SER A 46 -12.60 19.16 -7.10
N HIS A 47 -13.25 18.24 -6.39
CA HIS A 47 -13.14 18.09 -4.93
C HIS A 47 -12.12 17.02 -4.51
N TYR A 48 -10.87 17.21 -4.94
CA TYR A 48 -9.76 16.30 -4.60
C TYR A 48 -9.61 16.02 -3.08
N PRO A 49 -9.71 17.00 -2.15
CA PRO A 49 -9.55 16.75 -0.72
C PRO A 49 -10.54 15.72 -0.15
N GLU A 50 -11.82 15.84 -0.49
CA GLU A 50 -12.86 14.95 0.01
C GLU A 50 -12.76 13.55 -0.58
N LEU A 51 -12.55 13.46 -1.90
CA LEU A 51 -12.43 12.19 -2.61
C LEU A 51 -11.18 11.42 -2.18
N SER A 52 -10.04 12.09 -2.00
CA SER A 52 -8.80 11.43 -1.58
C SER A 52 -8.89 10.89 -0.15
N LEU A 53 -9.65 11.54 0.74
CA LEU A 53 -9.99 11.02 2.07
C LEU A 53 -10.90 9.78 2.02
N MET A 54 -11.85 9.73 1.08
CA MET A 54 -12.67 8.53 0.86
C MET A 54 -11.85 7.38 0.27
N VAL A 55 -10.98 7.68 -0.71
CA VAL A 55 -10.08 6.69 -1.31
C VAL A 55 -9.11 6.13 -0.27
N SER A 56 -8.56 6.97 0.61
CA SER A 56 -7.67 6.48 1.66
C SER A 56 -8.37 5.57 2.67
N LEU A 57 -9.62 5.89 3.05
CA LEU A 57 -10.45 5.00 3.86
C LEU A 57 -10.65 3.66 3.15
N PHE A 58 -11.00 3.69 1.86
CA PHE A 58 -11.17 2.48 1.07
C PHE A 58 -9.90 1.62 1.04
N LEU A 59 -8.74 2.23 0.75
CA LEU A 59 -7.44 1.55 0.75
C LEU A 59 -7.13 0.91 2.12
N LEU A 60 -7.50 1.60 3.20
CA LEU A 60 -7.30 1.15 4.57
C LEU A 60 -8.25 -0.03 4.93
N ILE A 61 -9.52 0.01 4.51
CA ILE A 61 -10.50 -1.07 4.69
C ILE A 61 -10.10 -2.33 3.93
N VAL A 62 -9.67 -2.18 2.68
CA VAL A 62 -9.18 -3.29 1.83
C VAL A 62 -7.98 -4.00 2.47
N GLY A 63 -7.28 -3.33 3.38
CA GLY A 63 -6.17 -3.94 4.12
C GLY A 63 -4.83 -3.80 3.43
N LEU A 64 -4.66 -2.77 2.60
CA LEU A 64 -3.37 -2.47 1.99
C LEU A 64 -2.34 -2.06 3.05
N CYS A 65 -2.77 -1.34 4.10
CA CYS A 65 -1.92 -1.06 5.26
C CYS A 65 -1.64 -2.29 6.15
N ASP A 66 -2.35 -3.42 5.96
CA ASP A 66 -2.00 -4.67 6.63
C ASP A 66 -0.88 -5.39 5.88
N ILE A 67 0.36 -5.01 6.16
CA ILE A 67 1.52 -5.56 5.47
C ILE A 67 1.78 -7.01 5.87
N ALA A 68 1.56 -7.39 7.13
CA ALA A 68 1.95 -8.72 7.59
C ALA A 68 1.23 -9.81 6.77
N PRO A 69 1.96 -10.67 6.04
CA PRO A 69 1.32 -11.78 5.37
C PRO A 69 0.80 -12.75 6.42
N SER A 70 -0.46 -13.19 6.27
CA SER A 70 -0.99 -14.27 7.09
C SER A 70 -0.08 -15.49 6.94
N THR A 71 0.55 -15.93 8.04
CA THR A 71 1.51 -17.03 8.06
C THR A 71 0.99 -18.25 7.31
N LYS A 72 -0.27 -18.63 7.52
CA LYS A 72 -0.94 -19.77 6.85
C LYS A 72 -0.93 -19.67 5.31
N LYS A 73 -1.28 -18.52 4.72
CA LYS A 73 -1.27 -18.34 3.24
C LYS A 73 0.16 -18.38 2.68
N LEU A 74 1.11 -17.83 3.44
CA LEU A 74 2.51 -17.80 3.05
C LEU A 74 3.13 -19.20 3.11
N PHE A 75 2.84 -19.98 4.17
CA PHE A 75 3.21 -21.40 4.27
C PHE A 75 2.68 -22.24 3.11
N LYS A 76 1.40 -22.07 2.71
CA LYS A 76 0.83 -22.81 1.57
C LYS A 76 1.52 -22.45 0.24
N LYS A 77 1.86 -21.17 0.02
CA LYS A 77 2.61 -20.77 -1.18
C LYS A 77 4.05 -21.28 -1.16
N MET A 78 4.69 -21.25 0.00
CA MET A 78 6.03 -21.79 0.20
C MET A 78 6.10 -23.29 -0.05
N SER A 79 5.13 -24.07 0.46
CA SER A 79 5.13 -25.52 0.28
C SER A 79 5.00 -25.92 -1.18
N ILE A 80 4.15 -25.23 -1.94
CA ILE A 80 3.99 -25.44 -3.39
C ILE A 80 5.30 -25.12 -4.11
N ILE A 81 5.88 -23.93 -3.88
CA ILE A 81 7.13 -23.54 -4.58
C ILE A 81 8.28 -24.48 -4.21
N ARG A 82 8.36 -24.94 -2.96
CA ARG A 82 9.38 -25.89 -2.54
C ARG A 82 9.19 -27.27 -3.18
N ALA A 83 7.95 -27.72 -3.36
CA ALA A 83 7.65 -29.00 -4.00
C ALA A 83 8.08 -29.02 -5.48
N PHE A 84 7.90 -27.91 -6.19
CA PHE A 84 8.27 -27.79 -7.61
C PHE A 84 9.70 -27.29 -7.85
N PHE A 85 10.28 -26.52 -6.91
CA PHE A 85 11.60 -25.89 -7.04
C PHE A 85 12.42 -26.01 -5.73
N PRO A 86 12.93 -27.21 -5.42
CA PRO A 86 13.61 -27.47 -4.15
C PRO A 86 14.95 -26.74 -3.98
N SER A 87 15.57 -26.27 -5.06
CA SER A 87 16.83 -25.50 -5.04
C SER A 87 16.69 -24.11 -4.40
N ILE A 88 15.46 -23.57 -4.29
CA ILE A 88 15.24 -22.22 -3.77
C ILE A 88 15.20 -22.26 -2.24
N LYS A 89 16.10 -21.50 -1.60
CA LYS A 89 16.11 -21.32 -0.14
C LYS A 89 14.78 -20.73 0.35
N ILE A 90 14.18 -21.32 1.38
CA ILE A 90 12.90 -20.89 2.00
C ILE A 90 12.93 -19.41 2.39
N TYR A 91 14.05 -18.95 2.94
CA TYR A 91 14.29 -17.55 3.27
C TYR A 91 14.08 -16.60 2.08
N ASN A 92 14.56 -16.98 0.90
CA ASN A 92 14.41 -16.17 -0.32
C ASN A 92 12.95 -16.08 -0.79
N ILE A 93 12.17 -17.15 -0.59
CA ILE A 93 10.74 -17.20 -0.91
C ILE A 93 9.94 -16.32 0.07
N LYS A 94 10.24 -16.41 1.38
CA LYS A 94 9.62 -15.57 2.42
C LYS A 94 9.82 -14.09 2.10
N LYS A 95 11.08 -13.73 1.89
CA LYS A 95 11.50 -12.37 1.58
C LYS A 95 10.79 -11.86 0.33
N TYR A 96 10.75 -12.64 -0.74
CA TYR A 96 10.08 -12.24 -1.97
C TYR A 96 8.59 -11.89 -1.77
N PHE A 97 7.81 -12.75 -1.11
CA PHE A 97 6.37 -12.49 -0.92
C PHE A 97 6.07 -11.32 0.02
N VAL A 98 6.88 -11.10 1.05
CA VAL A 98 6.76 -9.94 1.93
C VAL A 98 7.01 -8.66 1.13
N TYR A 99 8.15 -8.58 0.42
CA TYR A 99 8.49 -7.42 -0.41
C TYR A 99 7.44 -7.15 -1.50
N LYS A 100 6.97 -8.20 -2.18
CA LYS A 100 5.94 -8.09 -3.23
C LYS A 100 4.67 -7.42 -2.70
N LYS A 101 4.17 -7.86 -1.53
CA LYS A 101 2.93 -7.33 -0.95
C LYS A 101 3.06 -5.84 -0.61
N ILE A 102 4.21 -5.43 -0.10
CA ILE A 102 4.46 -4.05 0.33
C ILE A 102 4.64 -3.12 -0.85
N ILE A 103 5.45 -3.52 -1.83
CA ILE A 103 5.63 -2.75 -3.07
C ILE A 103 4.28 -2.55 -3.76
N LEU A 104 3.46 -3.60 -3.86
CA LEU A 104 2.12 -3.51 -4.42
C LEU A 104 1.24 -2.53 -3.62
N SER A 105 1.25 -2.61 -2.29
CA SER A 105 0.49 -1.68 -1.45
C SER A 105 0.93 -0.24 -1.63
N LEU A 106 2.23 0.03 -1.64
CA LEU A 106 2.78 1.37 -1.82
C LEU A 106 2.42 1.93 -3.20
N MET A 107 2.54 1.12 -4.25
CA MET A 107 2.13 1.51 -5.60
C MET A 107 0.65 1.86 -5.66
N LEU A 108 -0.23 1.06 -5.06
CA LEU A 108 -1.67 1.32 -5.05
C LEU A 108 -2.04 2.56 -4.23
N ILE A 109 -1.39 2.78 -3.08
CA ILE A 109 -1.59 3.97 -2.24
C ILE A 109 -1.18 5.24 -2.99
N ILE A 110 0.05 5.25 -3.54
CA ILE A 110 0.57 6.39 -4.30
C ILE A 110 -0.32 6.65 -5.52
N TYR A 111 -0.62 5.61 -6.30
CA TYR A 111 -1.42 5.74 -7.51
C TYR A 111 -2.83 6.26 -7.23
N GLY A 112 -3.49 5.66 -6.24
CA GLY A 112 -4.88 5.96 -5.87
C GLY A 112 -5.06 7.35 -5.28
N LEU A 113 -4.05 7.88 -4.58
CA LEU A 113 -4.12 9.19 -3.95
C LEU A 113 -3.50 10.30 -4.79
N MET A 114 -2.62 10.02 -5.74
CA MET A 114 -1.92 11.06 -6.49
C MET A 114 -2.90 11.98 -7.25
N PRO A 115 -2.82 13.31 -7.11
CA PRO A 115 -3.75 14.25 -7.73
C PRO A 115 -3.62 14.26 -9.25
N LEU A 116 -4.73 14.53 -9.96
CA LEU A 116 -4.72 14.77 -11.41
C LEU A 116 -4.14 16.14 -11.76
N LYS A 117 -4.46 17.16 -10.94
CA LYS A 117 -3.95 18.53 -11.10
C LYS A 117 -2.97 18.84 -9.98
N TRP A 118 -1.72 19.06 -10.36
CA TRP A 118 -0.65 19.46 -9.44
C TRP A 118 -0.76 20.93 -9.10
N SER A 119 -1.16 21.22 -7.87
CA SER A 119 -1.05 22.53 -7.23
C SER A 119 -0.27 22.36 -5.93
N ILE A 120 0.34 23.41 -5.40
CA ILE A 120 1.09 23.34 -4.14
C ILE A 120 0.22 22.74 -3.02
N ASP A 121 -1.03 23.17 -2.91
CA ASP A 121 -1.96 22.68 -1.89
C ASP A 121 -2.33 21.20 -2.09
N ASN A 122 -2.63 20.78 -3.33
CA ASN A 122 -2.94 19.37 -3.62
C ASN A 122 -1.71 18.48 -3.37
N THR A 123 -0.51 19.01 -3.62
CA THR A 123 0.75 18.30 -3.39
C THR A 123 1.00 18.11 -1.90
N LYS A 124 0.83 19.16 -1.08
CA LYS A 124 0.92 19.06 0.38
C LYS A 124 -0.10 18.08 0.93
N PHE A 125 -1.35 18.20 0.47
CA PHE A 125 -2.44 17.33 0.87
C PHE A 125 -2.12 15.86 0.55
N PHE A 126 -1.67 15.58 -0.67
CA PHE A 126 -1.23 14.26 -1.11
C PHE A 126 -0.14 13.68 -0.21
N ILE A 127 0.97 14.42 -0.01
CA ILE A 127 2.12 13.90 0.73
C ILE A 127 1.75 13.68 2.20
N ASN A 128 1.00 14.58 2.82
CA ASN A 128 0.53 14.42 4.20
C ASN A 128 -0.37 13.19 4.34
N LEU A 129 -1.31 13.00 3.42
CA LEU A 129 -2.23 11.88 3.48
C LEU A 129 -1.51 10.54 3.28
N VAL A 130 -0.59 10.46 2.30
CA VAL A 130 0.26 9.28 2.13
C VAL A 130 1.14 9.04 3.35
N SER A 131 1.67 10.10 3.97
CA SER A 131 2.47 9.99 5.19
C SER A 131 1.67 9.41 6.34
N ILE A 132 0.39 9.79 6.52
CA ILE A 132 -0.48 9.19 7.53
C ILE A 132 -0.66 7.69 7.26
N LEU A 133 -0.88 7.27 6.02
CA LEU A 133 -1.00 5.85 5.68
C LEU A 133 0.32 5.09 5.88
N LEU A 134 1.47 5.71 5.57
CA LEU A 134 2.79 5.15 5.84
C LEU A 134 3.06 5.01 7.35
N LEU A 135 2.60 5.96 8.15
CA LEU A 135 2.68 5.89 9.61
C LEU A 135 1.84 4.71 10.14
N LEU A 136 0.59 4.57 9.69
CA LEU A 136 -0.27 3.45 10.10
C LEU A 136 0.32 2.10 9.71
N MET A 137 0.90 2.03 8.52
CA MET A 137 1.62 0.88 7.99
C MET A 137 2.86 0.55 8.85
N LEU A 138 3.61 1.58 9.25
CA LEU A 138 4.77 1.46 10.12
C LEU A 138 4.38 0.96 11.51
N ILE A 139 3.34 1.54 12.12
CA ILE A 139 2.84 1.08 13.42
C ILE A 139 2.40 -0.38 13.32
N ASN A 140 1.61 -0.74 12.31
CA ASN A 140 1.19 -2.13 12.14
C ASN A 140 2.38 -3.10 11.99
N SER A 141 3.42 -2.72 11.26
CA SER A 141 4.65 -3.53 11.13
C SER A 141 5.53 -3.56 12.41
N LEU A 142 5.43 -2.57 13.28
CA LEU A 142 6.03 -2.66 14.62
C LEU A 142 5.26 -3.66 15.49
N PHE A 143 3.93 -3.60 15.46
CA PHE A 143 3.11 -4.52 16.24
C PHE A 143 3.24 -5.98 15.80
N THR A 144 3.52 -6.24 14.53
CA THR A 144 3.80 -7.61 14.03
C THR A 144 5.11 -8.19 14.53
N ILE A 145 6.12 -7.35 14.77
CA ILE A 145 7.43 -7.78 15.27
C ILE A 145 7.38 -8.05 16.78
N PHE A 146 6.73 -7.16 17.54
CA PHE A 146 6.82 -7.16 19.00
C PHE A 146 5.65 -7.83 19.73
N PHE A 147 4.48 -7.97 19.09
CA PHE A 147 3.26 -8.42 19.77
C PHE A 147 2.65 -9.68 19.14
N SER A 148 1.80 -10.36 19.92
CA SER A 148 1.04 -11.51 19.45
C SER A 148 0.02 -11.11 18.38
N LYS A 149 -0.35 -12.07 17.53
CA LYS A 149 -1.29 -11.86 16.42
C LYS A 149 -2.62 -11.24 16.86
N ASN A 150 -3.17 -11.66 18.01
CA ASN A 150 -4.45 -11.17 18.52
C ASN A 150 -4.40 -9.68 18.87
N ILE A 151 -3.29 -9.24 19.50
CA ILE A 151 -3.09 -7.83 19.85
C ILE A 151 -2.94 -6.99 18.58
N LYS A 152 -2.15 -7.48 17.61
CA LYS A 152 -1.94 -6.82 16.32
C LYS A 152 -3.25 -6.62 15.54
N ASP A 153 -4.05 -7.67 15.40
CA ASP A 153 -5.31 -7.61 14.66
C ASP A 153 -6.30 -6.64 15.35
N SER A 154 -6.31 -6.59 16.69
CA SER A 154 -7.12 -5.63 17.47
C SER A 154 -6.66 -4.18 17.29
N VAL A 155 -5.36 -3.91 17.39
CA VAL A 155 -4.78 -2.57 17.18
C VAL A 155 -5.06 -2.08 15.76
N TYR A 156 -4.86 -2.93 14.77
CA TYR A 156 -5.11 -2.58 13.38
C TYR A 156 -6.59 -2.26 13.16
N PHE A 157 -7.51 -3.06 13.71
CA PHE A 157 -8.95 -2.80 13.65
C PHE A 157 -9.33 -1.48 14.34
N ALA A 158 -8.78 -1.21 15.52
CA ALA A 158 -9.00 0.05 16.24
C ALA A 158 -8.54 1.26 15.43
N MET A 159 -7.39 1.17 14.74
CA MET A 159 -6.93 2.23 13.83
C MET A 159 -7.91 2.46 12.67
N ARG A 160 -8.53 1.40 12.12
CA ARG A 160 -9.54 1.56 11.06
C ARG A 160 -10.77 2.30 11.55
N ILE A 161 -11.26 1.93 12.73
CA ILE A 161 -12.41 2.59 13.33
C ILE A 161 -12.08 4.05 13.60
N LEU A 162 -10.93 4.33 14.24
CA LEU A 162 -10.52 5.69 14.58
C LEU A 162 -10.39 6.57 13.32
N TYR A 163 -9.77 6.04 12.26
CA TYR A 163 -9.67 6.75 10.99
C TYR A 163 -11.05 6.99 10.35
N GLY A 164 -11.93 5.98 10.37
CA GLY A 164 -13.29 6.09 9.85
C GLY A 164 -14.16 7.10 10.62
N VAL A 165 -14.02 7.14 11.95
CA VAL A 165 -14.73 8.11 12.81
C VAL A 165 -14.25 9.52 12.50
N ILE A 166 -12.94 9.75 12.41
CA ILE A 166 -12.39 11.07 12.06
C ILE A 166 -12.95 11.54 10.70
N LEU A 167 -12.99 10.65 9.71
CA LEU A 167 -13.53 10.97 8.40
C LEU A 167 -15.03 11.27 8.42
N ALA A 168 -15.81 10.47 9.14
CA ALA A 168 -17.24 10.71 9.29
C ALA A 168 -17.53 12.06 9.96
N LEU A 169 -16.76 12.43 10.98
CA LEU A 169 -16.85 13.73 11.65
C LEU A 169 -16.41 14.88 10.72
N ASN A 170 -15.40 14.66 9.87
CA ASN A 170 -14.94 15.64 8.88
C ASN A 170 -16.02 15.90 7.82
N ILE A 171 -16.63 14.85 7.28
CA ILE A 171 -17.71 14.96 6.27
C ILE A 171 -18.94 15.67 6.85
N ARG A 172 -19.26 15.43 8.12
CA ARG A 172 -20.36 16.12 8.81
C ARG A 172 -20.02 17.53 9.30
N SER A 173 -18.78 17.99 9.10
CA SER A 173 -18.29 19.28 9.59
C SER A 173 -18.45 19.47 11.12
N ILE A 174 -18.38 18.37 11.89
CA ILE A 174 -18.52 18.37 13.36
C ILE A 174 -17.15 18.40 14.04
N LEU A 175 -16.06 18.15 13.31
CA LEU A 175 -14.71 18.26 13.88
C LEU A 175 -14.44 19.69 14.37
N PRO A 176 -13.88 19.86 15.57
CA PRO A 176 -13.52 21.17 16.10
C PRO A 176 -12.35 21.84 15.35
N PHE A 177 -11.81 21.18 14.32
CA PHE A 177 -10.70 21.64 13.50
C PHE A 177 -10.92 21.27 12.03
N GLU A 178 -10.49 22.14 11.12
CA GLU A 178 -10.57 21.91 9.67
C GLU A 178 -9.45 20.99 9.20
N LEU A 179 -9.74 19.69 9.11
CA LEU A 179 -8.77 18.67 8.70
C LEU A 179 -8.15 18.96 7.32
N ASN A 180 -8.94 19.54 6.41
CA ASN A 180 -8.46 19.96 5.09
C ASN A 180 -7.40 21.07 5.15
N LEU A 181 -7.55 22.03 6.06
CA LEU A 181 -6.54 23.08 6.27
C LEU A 181 -5.29 22.50 6.90
N ILE A 182 -5.44 21.61 7.89
CA ILE A 182 -4.29 20.95 8.52
C ILE A 182 -3.46 20.20 7.47
N LEU A 183 -4.10 19.42 6.61
CA LEU A 183 -3.42 18.66 5.55
C LEU A 183 -2.79 19.54 4.45
N LYS A 184 -3.25 20.78 4.26
CA LYS A 184 -2.64 21.75 3.35
C LYS A 184 -1.59 22.63 4.02
N SER A 185 -1.59 22.68 5.34
CA SER A 185 -0.68 23.52 6.12
C SER A 185 0.71 22.88 6.24
N GLY A 186 1.68 23.70 6.65
CA GLY A 186 3.07 23.28 6.80
C GLY A 186 3.96 23.58 5.60
N ASN A 187 5.26 23.56 5.88
CA ASN A 187 6.31 23.75 4.90
C ASN A 187 6.49 22.46 4.08
N LEU A 188 6.44 22.57 2.76
CA LEU A 188 6.55 21.46 1.82
C LEU A 188 7.85 20.66 2.00
N TYR A 189 8.96 21.33 2.33
CA TYR A 189 10.23 20.65 2.59
C TYR A 189 10.18 19.76 3.83
N ILE A 190 9.53 20.23 4.91
CA ILE A 190 9.36 19.46 6.15
C ILE A 190 8.45 18.25 5.89
N ILE A 191 7.36 18.45 5.15
CA ILE A 191 6.42 17.39 4.80
C ILE A 191 7.11 16.30 3.96
N ILE A 192 7.93 16.68 2.97
CA ILE A 192 8.73 15.74 2.18
C ILE A 192 9.73 15.00 3.07
N PHE A 193 10.38 15.69 3.99
CA PHE A 193 11.34 15.08 4.90
C PHE A 193 10.67 14.02 5.79
N ILE A 194 9.51 14.33 6.38
CA ILE A 194 8.70 13.38 7.16
C ILE A 194 8.30 12.17 6.30
N PHE A 195 7.84 12.42 5.08
CA PHE A 195 7.49 11.36 4.13
C PHE A 195 8.67 10.41 3.86
N LEU A 196 9.86 10.96 3.61
CA LEU A 196 11.07 10.17 3.38
C LEU A 196 11.48 9.36 4.62
N ILE A 197 11.37 9.93 5.82
CA ILE A 197 11.62 9.20 7.07
C ILE A 197 10.64 8.03 7.23
N LEU A 198 9.35 8.26 7.00
CA LEU A 198 8.35 7.20 7.13
C LEU A 198 8.53 6.11 6.07
N LEU A 199 8.88 6.49 4.84
CA LEU A 199 9.15 5.56 3.75
C LEU A 199 10.38 4.71 4.07
N THR A 200 11.49 5.34 4.47
CA THR A 200 12.72 4.62 4.87
C THR A 200 12.49 3.75 6.10
N GLY A 201 11.75 4.22 7.10
CA GLY A 201 11.36 3.45 8.28
C GLY A 201 10.59 2.18 7.91
N ASN A 202 9.60 2.28 7.01
CA ASN A 202 8.88 1.11 6.49
C ASN A 202 9.81 0.12 5.78
N PHE A 203 10.78 0.59 4.98
CA PHE A 203 11.78 -0.27 4.34
C PHE A 203 12.75 -0.94 5.33
N ILE A 204 13.12 -0.25 6.42
CA ILE A 204 13.99 -0.81 7.47
C ILE A 204 13.26 -1.91 8.24
N LEU A 205 12.01 -1.67 8.64
CA LEU A 205 11.17 -2.67 9.32
C LEU A 205 10.95 -3.92 8.47
N LEU A 206 10.81 -3.74 7.16
CA LEU A 206 10.81 -4.80 6.15
C LEU A 206 12.04 -5.71 6.22
N LYS A 207 13.22 -5.13 6.44
CA LYS A 207 14.47 -5.88 6.57
C LYS A 207 14.53 -6.63 7.90
N LEU A 208 13.90 -6.12 8.95
CA LEU A 208 13.83 -6.77 10.26
C LEU A 208 12.84 -7.95 10.25
N GLU A 209 11.62 -7.77 9.74
CA GLU A 209 10.60 -8.84 9.63
C GLU A 209 11.08 -10.04 8.79
N THR A 210 11.99 -9.80 7.85
CA THR A 210 12.52 -10.86 6.98
C THR A 210 13.69 -11.62 7.58
N LYS A 211 14.35 -11.10 8.63
CA LYS A 211 15.42 -11.79 9.38
C LYS A 211 14.88 -12.75 10.46
N VAL A 212 13.70 -12.45 11.01
CA VAL A 212 12.93 -13.33 11.91
C VAL A 212 12.21 -14.40 11.09
#